data_AF-A0A7S3S8Y6-F1
#
_entry.id   AF-A0A7S3S8Y6-F1
#
_cell.length_a   1.000
_cell.length_b   1.000
_cell.length_c   1.000
_cell.angle_alpha   90.00
_cell.angle_beta   90.00
_cell.angle_gamma   90.00
#
_symmetry.space_group_name_H-M   'P 1'
#
loop_
_entity.id
_entity.type
_entity.pdbx_description
1 polymer ?
#
loop_
_entity_poly.entity_id
_entity_poly.type
_entity_poly.pdbx_seq_one_letter_code
_entity_poly.pdbx_strand_id
1 'polypeptide(L)'
;SSVSRMAAIANAAVSSLTSPDAKKEEFRKYLERSGVIDALTKVLVGLYEEPEKPSNAIEFIKMTLGAPTGVDVDQLKAENETLRAEAARLREKVGALEEKLGGAAAEE
;
A
#
# COMPACT_ATOMS: atom_id res chain seq x y z
N SER A 1 1.68 39.89 36.11
CA SER A 1 3.08 39.67 35.64
C SER A 1 3.05 38.97 34.28
N SER A 2 4.13 39.08 33.49
CA SER A 2 4.24 38.43 32.17
C SER A 2 4.04 36.90 32.23
N VAL A 3 4.49 36.30 33.35
CA VAL A 3 4.36 34.85 33.65
C VAL A 3 2.90 34.39 33.67
N SER A 4 1.97 35.20 34.18
CA SER A 4 0.54 34.87 34.21
C SER A 4 -0.10 34.81 32.82
N ARG A 5 0.37 35.62 31.85
CA ARG A 5 -0.14 35.57 30.46
C ARG A 5 0.38 34.35 29.72
N MET A 6 1.65 33.97 29.92
CA MET A 6 2.21 32.74 29.36
C MET A 6 1.49 31.49 29.87
N ALA A 7 1.16 31.43 31.15
CA ALA A 7 0.40 30.31 31.71
C ALA A 7 -1.02 30.20 31.11
N ALA A 8 -1.70 31.33 30.88
CA ALA A 8 -3.03 31.34 30.25
C ALA A 8 -3.00 30.85 28.79
N ILE A 9 -1.98 31.26 28.02
CA ILE A 9 -1.81 30.83 26.63
C ILE A 9 -1.51 29.33 26.55
N ALA A 10 -0.63 28.83 27.43
CA ALA A 10 -0.32 27.41 27.51
C ALA A 10 -1.56 26.57 27.85
N ASN A 11 -2.38 27.03 28.80
CA ASN A 11 -3.59 26.31 29.20
C ASN A 11 -4.66 26.29 28.10
N ALA A 12 -4.82 27.40 27.35
CA ALA A 12 -5.73 27.47 26.20
C ALA A 12 -5.28 26.55 25.05
N ALA A 13 -3.97 26.46 24.78
CA ALA A 13 -3.43 25.55 23.77
C ALA A 13 -3.64 24.07 24.15
N VAL A 14 -3.45 23.71 25.42
CA VAL A 14 -3.71 22.34 25.92
C VAL A 14 -5.20 22.00 25.89
N SER A 15 -6.08 22.96 26.22
CA SER A 15 -7.52 22.77 26.12
C SER A 15 -7.98 22.58 24.67
N SER A 16 -7.39 23.32 23.73
CA SER A 16 -7.60 23.14 22.30
C SER A 16 -7.21 21.72 21.86
N LEU A 17 -6.04 21.22 22.26
CA LEU A 17 -5.53 19.88 21.93
C LEU A 17 -6.34 18.73 22.55
N THR A 18 -7.10 18.99 23.63
CA THR A 18 -7.90 17.98 24.33
C THR A 18 -9.40 18.12 24.08
N SER A 19 -9.81 19.12 23.30
CA SER A 19 -11.19 19.36 22.93
C SER A 19 -11.76 18.18 22.11
N PRO A 20 -13.07 17.89 22.22
CA PRO A 20 -13.71 16.85 21.42
C PRO A 20 -13.49 17.03 19.90
N ASP A 21 -13.40 18.28 19.44
CA ASP A 21 -13.20 18.59 18.02
C ASP A 21 -11.75 18.32 17.58
N ALA A 22 -10.74 18.61 18.42
CA ALA A 22 -9.36 18.25 18.12
C ALA A 22 -9.17 16.73 18.05
N LYS A 23 -9.83 15.95 18.92
CA LYS A 23 -9.80 14.48 18.85
C LYS A 23 -10.43 13.93 17.58
N LYS A 24 -11.55 14.51 17.13
CA LYS A 24 -12.19 14.14 15.85
C LYS A 24 -11.27 14.44 14.67
N GLU A 25 -10.61 15.59 14.69
CA GLU A 25 -9.70 16.02 13.64
C GLU A 25 -8.45 15.11 13.58
N GLU A 26 -7.86 14.78 14.72
CA GLU A 26 -6.75 13.83 14.79
C GLU A 26 -7.15 12.45 14.26
N PHE A 27 -8.36 11.98 14.59
CA PHE A 27 -8.87 10.72 14.08
C PHE A 27 -9.06 10.74 12.56
N ARG A 28 -9.60 11.84 11.99
CA ARG A 28 -9.70 12.02 10.53
C ARG A 28 -8.32 11.95 9.86
N LYS A 29 -7.35 12.70 10.36
CA LYS A 29 -5.97 12.69 9.86
C LYS A 29 -5.33 11.30 9.96
N TYR A 30 -5.63 10.56 11.02
CA TYR A 30 -5.19 9.18 11.15
C TYR A 30 -5.76 8.29 10.05
N LEU A 31 -7.06 8.38 9.77
CA LEU A 31 -7.70 7.60 8.71
C LEU A 31 -7.17 7.96 7.32
N GLU A 32 -6.87 9.24 7.09
CA GLU A 32 -6.24 9.71 5.85
C GLU A 32 -4.82 9.18 5.70
N ARG A 33 -3.96 9.40 6.72
CA ARG A 33 -2.55 8.96 6.70
C ARG A 33 -2.40 7.45 6.62
N SER A 34 -3.31 6.69 7.23
CA SER A 34 -3.29 5.23 7.19
C SER A 34 -3.87 4.65 5.89
N GLY A 35 -4.40 5.48 5.00
CA GLY A 35 -4.99 5.04 3.73
C GLY A 35 -6.38 4.41 3.86
N VAL A 36 -6.99 4.42 5.05
CA VAL A 36 -8.32 3.85 5.28
C VAL A 36 -9.39 4.56 4.43
N ILE A 37 -9.29 5.89 4.31
CA ILE A 37 -10.22 6.67 3.48
C ILE A 37 -10.12 6.28 2.00
N ASP A 38 -8.90 6.11 1.49
CA ASP A 38 -8.67 5.72 0.09
C ASP A 38 -9.20 4.30 -0.19
N ALA A 39 -8.92 3.34 0.71
CA ALA A 39 -9.42 1.98 0.60
C ALA A 39 -10.96 1.92 0.59
N LEU A 40 -11.61 2.62 1.52
CA LEU A 40 -13.08 2.69 1.57
C LEU A 40 -13.65 3.37 0.31
N THR A 41 -12.99 4.42 -0.18
CA THR A 41 -13.40 5.14 -1.39
C THR A 41 -13.34 4.21 -2.61
N LYS A 42 -12.26 3.46 -2.80
CA LYS A 42 -12.10 2.50 -3.90
C LYS A 42 -13.18 1.41 -3.90
N VAL A 43 -13.52 0.87 -2.73
CA VAL A 43 -14.59 -0.13 -2.61
C VAL A 43 -15.95 0.44 -3.01
N LEU A 44 -16.26 1.67 -2.57
CA LEU A 44 -17.52 2.34 -2.91
C LEU A 44 -17.59 2.73 -4.39
N VAL A 45 -16.47 3.17 -4.97
CA VAL A 45 -16.38 3.44 -6.42
C VAL A 45 -16.58 2.16 -7.21
N GLY A 46 -15.91 1.05 -6.85
CA GLY A 46 -16.11 -0.23 -7.51
C GLY A 46 -17.57 -0.69 -7.45
N LEU A 47 -18.22 -0.57 -6.28
CA LEU A 47 -19.66 -0.87 -6.16
C LEU A 47 -20.51 0.06 -7.03
N TYR A 48 -20.13 1.33 -7.18
CA TYR A 48 -20.82 2.29 -8.05
C TYR A 48 -20.61 2.00 -9.55
N GLU A 49 -19.48 1.46 -9.94
CA GLU A 49 -19.15 1.14 -11.33
C GLU A 49 -19.67 -0.21 -11.80
N GLU A 50 -20.06 -1.12 -10.89
CA GLU A 50 -20.64 -2.42 -11.24
C GLU A 50 -21.85 -2.26 -12.20
N PRO A 51 -21.80 -2.83 -13.42
CA PRO A 51 -22.85 -2.70 -14.43
C PRO A 51 -24.15 -3.37 -14.00
N GLU A 52 -24.06 -4.48 -13.27
CA GLU A 52 -25.18 -5.11 -12.59
C GLU A 52 -24.95 -5.03 -11.08
N LYS A 53 -25.77 -4.24 -10.38
CA LYS A 53 -25.61 -4.09 -8.93
C LYS A 53 -25.82 -5.43 -8.23
N PRO A 54 -24.89 -5.84 -7.33
CA PRO A 54 -25.06 -7.07 -6.59
C PRO A 54 -26.33 -6.99 -5.75
N SER A 55 -27.08 -8.08 -5.70
CA SER A 55 -28.29 -8.20 -4.87
C SER A 55 -27.99 -8.00 -3.38
N ASN A 56 -26.75 -8.26 -2.96
CA ASN A 56 -26.26 -8.04 -1.60
C ASN A 56 -25.00 -7.15 -1.60
N ALA A 57 -25.19 -5.83 -1.53
CA ALA A 57 -24.10 -4.86 -1.49
C ALA A 57 -23.16 -5.02 -0.28
N ILE A 58 -23.68 -5.48 0.87
CA ILE A 58 -22.87 -5.68 2.07
C ILE A 58 -21.87 -6.83 1.87
N GLU A 59 -22.27 -7.88 1.17
CA GLU A 59 -21.40 -9.02 0.86
C GLU A 59 -20.29 -8.64 -0.12
N PHE A 60 -20.63 -7.85 -1.15
CA PHE A 60 -19.63 -7.25 -2.04
C PHE A 60 -18.57 -6.47 -1.26
N ILE A 61 -19.00 -5.55 -0.38
CA ILE A 61 -18.09 -4.73 0.43
C ILE A 61 -17.18 -5.62 1.31
N LYS A 62 -17.72 -6.67 1.93
CA LYS A 62 -16.94 -7.61 2.75
C LYS A 62 -15.88 -8.35 1.93
N MET A 63 -16.23 -8.82 0.74
CA MET A 63 -15.27 -9.47 -0.16
C MET A 63 -14.18 -8.51 -0.61
N THR A 64 -14.54 -7.30 -1.04
CA THR A 64 -13.59 -6.33 -1.59
C THR A 64 -12.67 -5.73 -0.52
N LEU A 65 -13.15 -5.53 0.71
CA LEU A 65 -12.31 -5.13 1.86
C LEU A 65 -11.47 -6.28 2.43
N GLY A 66 -11.97 -7.52 2.35
CA GLY A 66 -11.28 -8.71 2.82
C GLY A 66 -10.24 -9.24 1.83
N ALA A 67 -10.35 -8.87 0.54
CA ALA A 67 -9.28 -9.03 -0.41
C ALA A 67 -8.09 -8.16 0.04
N PRO A 68 -6.84 -8.61 -0.14
CA PRO A 68 -5.68 -7.83 0.29
C PRO A 68 -5.63 -6.48 -0.45
N THR A 69 -6.17 -5.44 0.19
CA THR A 69 -6.12 -4.06 -0.29
C THR A 69 -4.69 -3.55 -0.09
N GLY A 70 -4.00 -3.27 -1.19
CA GLY A 70 -2.58 -2.88 -1.20
C GLY A 70 -1.69 -3.76 -2.08
N VAL A 71 -2.25 -4.79 -2.72
CA VAL A 71 -1.58 -5.52 -3.80
C VAL A 71 -1.59 -4.61 -5.03
N ASP A 72 -0.50 -3.88 -5.25
CA ASP A 72 -0.24 -3.21 -6.51
C ASP A 72 0.04 -4.29 -7.57
N VAL A 73 -1.04 -4.72 -8.23
CA VAL A 73 -1.01 -5.77 -9.24
C VAL A 73 -0.07 -5.39 -10.39
N ASP A 74 0.03 -4.10 -10.71
CA ASP A 74 0.87 -3.63 -11.80
C ASP A 74 2.35 -3.61 -11.39
N GLN A 75 2.67 -3.22 -10.15
CA GLN A 75 4.00 -3.37 -9.59
C GLN A 75 4.44 -4.84 -9.54
N LEU A 76 3.55 -5.74 -9.08
CA LEU A 76 3.84 -7.18 -9.03
C LEU A 76 4.04 -7.78 -10.43
N LYS A 77 3.29 -7.34 -11.44
CA LYS A 77 3.51 -7.74 -12.83
C LYS A 77 4.88 -7.28 -13.33
N ALA A 78 5.22 -6.01 -13.12
CA ALA A 78 6.51 -5.45 -13.53
C ALA A 78 7.70 -6.16 -12.83
N GLU A 79 7.56 -6.47 -11.54
CA GLU A 79 8.55 -7.25 -10.80
C GLU A 79 8.66 -8.69 -11.34
N ASN A 80 7.53 -9.32 -11.66
CA ASN A 80 7.51 -10.66 -12.25
C ASN A 80 8.22 -10.71 -13.62
N GLU A 81 7.98 -9.72 -14.47
CA GLU A 81 8.64 -9.59 -15.77
C GLU A 81 10.15 -9.40 -15.62
N THR A 82 10.57 -8.53 -14.69
CA THR A 82 11.98 -8.29 -14.39
C THR A 82 12.68 -9.56 -13.91
N LEU A 83 12.07 -10.28 -12.95
CA LEU A 83 12.61 -11.54 -12.44
C LEU A 83 12.69 -12.62 -13.53
N ARG A 84 11.70 -12.70 -14.43
CA ARG A 84 11.72 -13.63 -15.57
C ARG A 84 12.85 -13.31 -16.54
N ALA A 85 13.08 -12.04 -16.84
CA ALA A 85 14.18 -11.61 -17.71
C ALA A 85 15.55 -11.95 -17.10
N GLU A 86 15.72 -11.72 -15.80
CA GLU A 86 16.97 -12.06 -15.11
C GLU A 86 17.19 -13.57 -15.04
N ALA A 87 16.15 -14.35 -14.76
CA ALA A 87 16.23 -15.81 -14.78
C ALA A 87 16.63 -16.35 -16.16
N ALA A 88 16.10 -15.78 -17.25
CA ALA A 88 16.50 -16.15 -18.61
C ALA A 88 17.98 -15.84 -18.87
N ARG A 89 18.44 -14.64 -18.51
CA ARG A 89 19.85 -14.23 -18.67
C ARG A 89 20.81 -15.12 -17.87
N LEU A 90 20.44 -15.46 -16.64
CA LEU A 90 21.26 -16.33 -15.79
C LEU A 90 21.33 -17.75 -16.36
N ARG A 91 20.23 -18.29 -16.87
CA ARG A 91 20.22 -19.60 -17.55
C ARG A 91 21.11 -19.63 -18.79
N GLU A 92 21.08 -18.57 -19.59
CA GLU A 92 21.96 -18.45 -20.76
C GLU A 92 23.43 -18.42 -20.36
N LYS A 93 23.78 -17.64 -19.32
CA LYS A 93 25.15 -17.61 -18.79
C LYS A 93 25.62 -18.96 -18.25
N VAL A 94 24.74 -19.69 -17.55
CA VAL A 94 25.04 -21.03 -17.05
C VAL A 94 25.34 -21.96 -18.24
N GLY A 95 24.47 -22.00 -19.25
CA GLY A 95 24.69 -22.83 -20.43
C GLY A 95 26.00 -22.49 -21.17
N ALA A 96 26.29 -21.21 -21.37
CA ALA A 96 27.53 -20.78 -22.03
C ALA A 96 28.80 -21.12 -21.22
N LEU A 97 28.73 -21.12 -19.89
CA LEU A 97 29.85 -21.51 -19.03
C LEU A 97 30.02 -23.02 -18.98
N GLU A 98 28.93 -23.78 -18.92
CA GLU A 98 28.93 -25.24 -19.00
C GLU A 98 29.52 -25.72 -20.34
N GLU A 99 29.19 -25.07 -21.45
CA GLU A 99 29.77 -25.35 -22.76
C GLU A 99 31.27 -25.08 -22.80
N LYS A 100 31.72 -23.95 -22.22
CA LYS A 100 33.16 -23.63 -22.11
C LYS A 100 33.93 -24.59 -21.21
N LEU A 101 33.34 -25.01 -20.09
CA LEU A 101 33.94 -25.98 -19.17
C LEU A 101 33.98 -27.39 -19.80
N GLY A 102 32.94 -27.78 -20.53
CA GLY A 102 32.90 -29.04 -21.28
C GLY A 102 33.87 -29.05 -22.46
N GLY A 103 34.04 -27.93 -23.16
CA GLY A 103 35.02 -27.77 -24.22
C GLY A 103 36.47 -27.78 -23.72
N ALA A 104 36.75 -27.13 -22.57
CA ALA A 104 38.07 -27.14 -21.98
C ALA A 104 38.51 -28.52 -21.45
N ALA A 105 37.57 -29.38 -21.04
CA ALA A 105 37.85 -30.75 -20.62
C ALA A 105 38.01 -31.73 -21.79
N ALA A 106 37.70 -31.33 -23.03
CA ALA A 106 37.84 -32.15 -24.23
C ALA A 106 39.14 -31.85 -25.03
N GLU A 107 39.87 -30.80 -24.66
CA GLU A 107 41.15 -30.39 -25.29
C GLU A 107 42.41 -30.79 -24.48
N GLU A 108 42.27 -31.51 -23.36
CA GLU A 108 43.38 -32.15 -22.61
C GLU A 108 43.37 -33.67 -22.79
#